data_AF-A0A8J5PGE9-F1
#
_entry.id   AF-A0A8J5PGE9-F1
#
_cell.length_a   1.000
_cell.length_b   1.000
_cell.length_c   1.000
_cell.angle_alpha   90.00
_cell.angle_beta   90.00
_cell.angle_gamma   90.00
#
_symmetry.space_group_name_H-M   'P 1'
#
loop_
_entity.id
_entity.type
_entity.pdbx_description
1 polymer ?
#
loop_
_entity_poly.entity_id
_entity_poly.type
_entity_poly.pdbx_seq_one_letter_code
_entity_poly.pdbx_strand_id
1 'polypeptide(L)'
;MVQQSKILSSSLGARQLSSEATNIREKRGDDPNDVVFESKYGLRTVMLNRPQKLNSLNASMIRKIVPRLIEWEKSDLANVVVMKGAGEKALCAGGDVAALAKLNSRSEDGWQKSAQYFALEYKLDHYIATYKKPYIAFMDGITMGGGVGLSAHAPFRIATEKTVFAMPETTIGFFPDVGASFFLPRMNGSVGTYLALTSERLTGPNVFYSGIATHYLHSTSLPDLEARLAELRFRDSDGLPERLALINQTLEEFCTGLPYDQPITLSGEIRQAIDRCFNKHTISEIIAALQAERGPTEEWAQKQLKTLHKRSPTAVHVALRQMRVGGEWDIAETFKREHQIATKFMQHPDFTEGVSALLIRKEAPKWQPESLEAIGGTNVAKPFFEYDSNNELALFTDRTFKEYPHRELGVPSEKEIEQVLSSGTYTQEQLANKIVSSRNGRQGIAEVAREIIARKTAVDDQGKAVWMADESLPGSRL
;
A
#
# COMPACT_ATOMS: atom_id res chain seq x y z
N MET A 1 -28.89 57.99 -6.80
CA MET A 1 -27.77 57.38 -6.07
C MET A 1 -28.22 56.00 -5.61
N VAL A 2 -27.87 54.96 -6.38
CA VAL A 2 -28.14 53.56 -6.01
C VAL A 2 -26.80 52.87 -5.91
N GLN A 3 -26.49 52.40 -4.71
CA GLN A 3 -25.22 51.79 -4.33
C GLN A 3 -25.17 50.37 -4.90
N GLN A 4 -24.33 50.13 -5.91
CA GLN A 4 -24.02 48.77 -6.37
C GLN A 4 -23.01 48.14 -5.41
N SER A 5 -23.46 47.15 -4.65
CA SER A 5 -22.63 46.25 -3.86
C SER A 5 -21.87 45.30 -4.80
N LYS A 6 -20.54 45.47 -4.86
CA LYS A 6 -19.62 44.49 -5.46
C LYS A 6 -19.64 43.21 -4.62
N ILE A 7 -20.26 42.15 -5.16
CA ILE A 7 -20.06 40.78 -4.68
C ILE A 7 -18.62 40.39 -5.07
N LEU A 8 -17.76 40.27 -4.07
CA LEU A 8 -16.43 39.67 -4.22
C LEU A 8 -16.62 38.18 -4.55
N SER A 9 -16.28 37.80 -5.77
CA SER A 9 -16.21 36.41 -6.23
C SER A 9 -15.06 35.69 -5.53
N SER A 10 -15.35 34.94 -4.46
CA SER A 10 -14.44 33.92 -3.93
C SER A 10 -14.80 32.56 -4.52
N SER A 11 -14.45 32.32 -5.77
CA SER A 11 -14.50 31.00 -6.41
C SER A 11 -13.15 30.69 -7.06
N LEU A 12 -12.19 30.32 -6.22
CA LEU A 12 -10.90 29.74 -6.58
C LEU A 12 -10.74 28.49 -5.69
N GLY A 13 -10.92 27.25 -6.09
CA GLY A 13 -11.50 26.63 -7.27
C GLY A 13 -11.65 25.15 -6.89
N ALA A 14 -12.87 24.70 -6.58
CA ALA A 14 -13.13 23.28 -6.43
C ALA A 14 -13.13 22.68 -7.84
N ARG A 15 -11.99 22.16 -8.31
CA ARG A 15 -11.96 21.41 -9.56
C ARG A 15 -12.91 20.20 -9.41
N GLN A 16 -13.88 20.16 -10.32
CA GLN A 16 -15.01 19.23 -10.29
C GLN A 16 -14.54 17.79 -10.57
N LEU A 17 -15.29 16.82 -10.04
CA LEU A 17 -15.19 15.40 -10.43
C LEU A 17 -15.19 15.27 -11.96
N SER A 18 -14.42 14.32 -12.50
CA SER A 18 -14.42 14.07 -13.94
C SER A 18 -15.79 13.61 -14.44
N SER A 19 -16.07 13.81 -15.74
CA SER A 19 -17.33 13.36 -16.35
C SER A 19 -17.53 11.85 -16.18
N GLU A 20 -16.45 11.07 -16.31
CA GLU A 20 -16.48 9.62 -16.09
C GLU A 20 -16.83 9.26 -14.64
N ALA A 21 -16.28 9.97 -13.65
CA ALA A 21 -16.61 9.78 -12.23
C ALA A 21 -18.12 9.95 -12.01
N THR A 22 -18.74 10.93 -12.66
CA THR A 22 -20.18 11.18 -12.54
C THR A 22 -21.05 10.19 -13.32
N ASN A 23 -20.50 9.45 -14.30
CA ASN A 23 -21.23 8.59 -15.22
C ASN A 23 -20.97 7.09 -15.04
N ILE A 24 -20.03 6.70 -14.18
CA ILE A 24 -19.79 5.29 -13.87
C ILE A 24 -21.02 4.68 -13.19
N ARG A 25 -21.49 3.55 -13.72
CA ARG A 25 -22.67 2.81 -13.28
C ARG A 25 -22.45 1.32 -13.50
N GLU A 26 -23.21 0.50 -12.81
CA GLU A 26 -23.29 -0.94 -13.04
C GLU A 26 -23.64 -1.25 -14.50
N LYS A 27 -23.07 -2.36 -15.01
CA LYS A 27 -23.30 -2.86 -16.37
C LYS A 27 -24.13 -4.15 -16.35
N ARG A 28 -24.74 -4.49 -17.48
CA ARG A 28 -25.40 -5.79 -17.64
C ARG A 28 -24.39 -6.92 -17.41
N GLY A 29 -24.73 -7.86 -16.54
CA GLY A 29 -23.87 -8.99 -16.17
C GLY A 29 -23.03 -8.76 -14.92
N ASP A 30 -23.08 -7.57 -14.32
CA ASP A 30 -22.56 -7.32 -12.98
C ASP A 30 -23.38 -8.10 -11.95
N ASP A 31 -22.69 -8.70 -10.96
CA ASP A 31 -23.34 -9.48 -9.90
C ASP A 31 -24.03 -8.50 -8.94
N PRO A 32 -25.34 -8.61 -8.67
CA PRO A 32 -26.04 -7.64 -7.82
C PRO A 32 -25.55 -7.61 -6.37
N ASN A 33 -24.92 -8.68 -5.88
CA ASN A 33 -24.60 -8.86 -4.47
C ASN A 33 -23.10 -8.93 -4.18
N ASP A 34 -22.23 -8.58 -5.15
CA ASP A 34 -20.77 -8.66 -4.97
C ASP A 34 -20.18 -7.55 -4.08
N VAL A 35 -20.96 -6.52 -3.78
CA VAL A 35 -20.69 -5.50 -2.75
C VAL A 35 -21.98 -5.19 -2.01
N VAL A 36 -21.92 -5.18 -0.68
CA VAL A 36 -23.03 -4.77 0.19
C VAL A 36 -22.70 -3.43 0.83
N PHE A 37 -23.65 -2.50 0.80
CA PHE A 37 -23.50 -1.19 1.41
C PHE A 37 -24.44 -1.06 2.61
N GLU A 38 -23.90 -0.58 3.73
CA GLU A 38 -24.69 -0.33 4.94
C GLU A 38 -24.55 1.12 5.37
N SER A 39 -25.60 1.65 6.00
CA SER A 39 -25.63 3.01 6.54
C SER A 39 -26.18 2.96 7.96
N LYS A 40 -25.37 3.33 8.94
CA LYS A 40 -25.74 3.36 10.35
C LYS A 40 -25.34 4.71 10.94
N TYR A 41 -26.32 5.56 11.24
CA TYR A 41 -26.08 6.94 11.70
C TYR A 41 -25.07 7.67 10.78
N GLY A 42 -23.92 8.10 11.32
CA GLY A 42 -22.84 8.75 10.57
C GLY A 42 -21.92 7.79 9.80
N LEU A 43 -22.00 6.48 10.04
CA LEU A 43 -21.13 5.49 9.42
C LEU A 43 -21.69 5.00 8.08
N ARG A 44 -20.82 4.83 7.11
CA ARG A 44 -21.07 4.16 5.84
C ARG A 44 -20.11 2.99 5.69
N THR A 45 -20.63 1.81 5.40
CA THR A 45 -19.82 0.61 5.27
C THR A 45 -19.87 0.08 3.84
N VAL A 46 -18.71 -0.22 3.28
CA VAL A 46 -18.52 -1.00 2.05
C VAL A 46 -18.06 -2.39 2.45
N MET A 47 -18.89 -3.40 2.17
CA MET A 47 -18.55 -4.80 2.42
C MET A 47 -18.35 -5.54 1.10
N LEU A 48 -17.14 -5.98 0.83
CA LEU A 48 -16.82 -6.82 -0.34
C LEU A 48 -17.42 -8.21 -0.12
N ASN A 49 -18.33 -8.65 -0.97
CA ASN A 49 -19.17 -9.82 -0.72
C ASN A 49 -18.99 -10.92 -1.77
N ARG A 50 -17.76 -11.42 -1.87
CA ARG A 50 -17.41 -12.60 -2.69
C ARG A 50 -16.55 -13.58 -1.88
N PRO A 51 -16.98 -14.03 -0.68
CA PRO A 51 -16.13 -14.80 0.23
C PRO A 51 -15.60 -16.11 -0.38
N GLN A 52 -16.35 -16.72 -1.31
CA GLN A 52 -15.95 -17.94 -2.02
C GLN A 52 -14.74 -17.72 -2.95
N LYS A 53 -14.47 -16.46 -3.33
CA LYS A 53 -13.30 -16.03 -4.09
C LYS A 53 -12.35 -15.17 -3.25
N LEU A 54 -12.40 -15.29 -1.93
CA LEU A 54 -11.59 -14.48 -1.01
C LEU A 54 -11.73 -12.98 -1.27
N ASN A 55 -12.95 -12.55 -1.62
CA ASN A 55 -13.29 -11.15 -1.92
C ASN A 55 -12.45 -10.51 -3.02
N SER A 56 -11.92 -11.30 -3.97
CA SER A 56 -11.12 -10.79 -5.09
C SER A 56 -11.86 -9.68 -5.84
N LEU A 57 -11.22 -8.53 -6.04
CA LEU A 57 -11.80 -7.35 -6.67
C LEU A 57 -12.07 -7.60 -8.16
N ASN A 58 -13.20 -7.13 -8.67
CA ASN A 58 -13.53 -7.19 -10.09
C ASN A 58 -14.13 -5.85 -10.57
N ALA A 59 -14.31 -5.73 -11.88
CA ALA A 59 -14.83 -4.51 -12.48
C ALA A 59 -16.28 -4.17 -12.03
N SER A 60 -17.08 -5.18 -11.69
CA SER A 60 -18.46 -5.03 -11.22
C SER A 60 -18.50 -4.36 -9.85
N MET A 61 -17.67 -4.83 -8.91
CA MET A 61 -17.51 -4.24 -7.58
C MET A 61 -17.03 -2.78 -7.68
N ILE A 62 -16.01 -2.49 -8.49
CA ILE A 62 -15.50 -1.13 -8.67
C ILE A 62 -16.59 -0.18 -9.18
N ARG A 63 -17.39 -0.61 -10.16
CA ARG A 63 -18.52 0.16 -10.70
C ARG A 63 -19.63 0.45 -9.68
N LYS A 64 -19.72 -0.34 -8.59
CA LYS A 64 -20.62 -0.08 -7.46
C LYS A 64 -20.01 0.81 -6.38
N ILE A 65 -18.73 0.60 -6.06
CA ILE A 65 -18.04 1.32 -4.98
C ILE A 65 -17.85 2.79 -5.34
N VAL A 66 -17.38 3.10 -6.55
CA VAL A 66 -17.05 4.47 -6.96
C VAL A 66 -18.24 5.44 -6.82
N PRO A 67 -19.44 5.13 -7.36
CA PRO A 67 -20.60 6.02 -7.19
C PRO A 67 -20.95 6.28 -5.72
N ARG A 68 -20.84 5.26 -4.85
CA ARG A 68 -21.14 5.40 -3.42
C ARG A 68 -20.13 6.25 -2.67
N LEU A 69 -18.84 6.08 -2.94
CA LEU A 69 -17.82 6.98 -2.38
C LEU A 69 -18.02 8.42 -2.86
N ILE A 70 -18.36 8.63 -4.13
CA ILE A 70 -18.67 9.97 -4.66
C ILE A 70 -19.90 10.60 -3.97
N GLU A 71 -20.95 9.81 -3.78
CA GLU A 71 -22.17 10.23 -3.10
C GLU A 71 -21.89 10.58 -1.63
N TRP A 72 -21.18 9.72 -0.92
CA TRP A 72 -20.88 9.91 0.49
C TRP A 72 -19.89 11.04 0.74
N GLU A 73 -18.94 11.30 -0.16
CA GLU A 73 -18.05 12.47 -0.06
C GLU A 73 -18.85 13.79 -0.02
N LYS A 74 -20.00 13.84 -0.70
CA LYS A 74 -20.87 15.04 -0.75
C LYS A 74 -21.87 15.15 0.41
N SER A 75 -22.12 14.07 1.15
CA SER A 75 -23.21 14.02 2.12
C SER A 75 -22.74 14.35 3.54
N ASP A 76 -23.22 15.43 4.16
CA ASP A 76 -22.86 15.77 5.55
C ASP A 76 -23.27 14.70 6.58
N LEU A 77 -24.20 13.81 6.22
CA LEU A 77 -24.61 12.68 7.05
C LEU A 77 -23.65 11.49 6.99
N ALA A 78 -22.74 11.44 6.02
CA ALA A 78 -21.71 10.42 5.91
C ALA A 78 -20.42 10.94 6.54
N ASN A 79 -20.13 10.55 7.76
CA ASN A 79 -19.02 11.05 8.56
C ASN A 79 -17.77 10.17 8.49
N VAL A 80 -17.96 8.85 8.42
CA VAL A 80 -16.88 7.86 8.40
C VAL A 80 -17.23 6.79 7.37
N VAL A 81 -16.24 6.38 6.57
CA VAL A 81 -16.35 5.23 5.67
C VAL A 81 -15.51 4.08 6.20
N VAL A 82 -16.10 2.89 6.29
CA VAL A 82 -15.42 1.63 6.61
C VAL A 82 -15.42 0.73 5.38
N MET A 83 -14.28 0.15 5.06
CA MET A 83 -14.10 -0.92 4.07
C MET A 83 -13.80 -2.23 4.79
N LYS A 84 -14.60 -3.26 4.54
CA LYS A 84 -14.46 -4.60 5.13
C LYS A 84 -14.76 -5.72 4.12
N GLY A 85 -14.29 -6.93 4.41
CA GLY A 85 -14.61 -8.13 3.64
C GLY A 85 -15.72 -8.94 4.30
N ALA A 86 -16.57 -9.59 3.50
CA ALA A 86 -17.51 -10.59 4.00
C ALA A 86 -16.77 -11.92 4.26
N GLY A 87 -17.26 -12.67 5.25
CA GLY A 87 -16.63 -13.91 5.71
C GLY A 87 -15.38 -13.68 6.58
N GLU A 88 -14.71 -14.75 6.98
CA GLU A 88 -13.67 -14.70 8.02
C GLU A 88 -12.23 -14.81 7.48
N LYS A 89 -12.05 -14.91 6.16
CA LYS A 89 -10.76 -15.30 5.55
C LYS A 89 -9.98 -14.15 4.92
N ALA A 90 -10.66 -13.14 4.40
CA ALA A 90 -10.03 -12.11 3.58
C ALA A 90 -10.79 -10.79 3.66
N LEU A 91 -10.05 -9.69 3.78
CA LEU A 91 -10.54 -8.40 3.29
C LEU A 91 -10.70 -8.51 1.77
N CYS A 92 -9.60 -8.78 1.07
CA CYS A 92 -9.53 -8.95 -0.38
C CYS A 92 -8.18 -9.56 -0.77
N ALA A 93 -8.20 -10.68 -1.49
CA ALA A 93 -7.00 -11.42 -1.90
C ALA A 93 -6.39 -10.97 -3.26
N GLY A 94 -6.76 -9.80 -3.77
CA GLY A 94 -6.26 -9.24 -5.02
C GLY A 94 -7.35 -9.00 -6.06
N GLY A 95 -6.98 -8.54 -7.25
CA GLY A 95 -7.88 -8.52 -8.40
C GLY A 95 -8.23 -9.94 -8.89
N ASP A 96 -9.35 -10.11 -9.61
CA ASP A 96 -9.77 -11.37 -10.26
C ASP A 96 -8.88 -11.64 -11.51
N VAL A 97 -7.56 -11.72 -11.32
CA VAL A 97 -6.53 -11.82 -12.38
C VAL A 97 -6.66 -13.07 -13.22
N ALA A 98 -7.24 -14.14 -12.68
CA ALA A 98 -7.55 -15.36 -13.43
C ALA A 98 -8.61 -15.09 -14.53
N ALA A 99 -9.52 -14.14 -14.32
CA ALA A 99 -10.44 -13.69 -15.36
C ALA A 99 -9.71 -12.86 -16.43
N LEU A 100 -8.76 -12.02 -16.03
CA LEU A 100 -7.97 -11.19 -16.95
C LEU A 100 -7.07 -12.05 -17.86
N ALA A 101 -6.34 -13.02 -17.30
CA ALA A 101 -5.54 -13.95 -18.09
C ALA A 101 -6.39 -14.73 -19.11
N LYS A 102 -7.59 -15.17 -18.72
CA LYS A 102 -8.53 -15.80 -19.65
C LYS A 102 -9.00 -14.85 -20.76
N LEU A 103 -9.18 -13.56 -20.46
CA LEU A 103 -9.51 -12.57 -21.49
C LEU A 103 -8.35 -12.39 -22.46
N ASN A 104 -7.13 -12.23 -21.95
CA ASN A 104 -5.92 -12.06 -22.75
C ASN A 104 -5.69 -13.25 -23.69
N SER A 105 -5.96 -14.49 -23.26
CA SER A 105 -5.79 -15.69 -24.11
C SER A 105 -6.90 -15.93 -25.13
N ARG A 106 -8.07 -15.28 -25.02
CA ARG A 106 -9.25 -15.58 -25.86
C ARG A 106 -9.28 -14.83 -27.18
N SER A 107 -8.58 -13.71 -27.27
CA SER A 107 -8.56 -12.85 -28.47
C SER A 107 -7.32 -11.96 -28.44
N GLU A 108 -6.84 -11.57 -29.62
CA GLU A 108 -5.70 -10.66 -29.78
C GLU A 108 -5.92 -9.33 -29.03
N ASP A 109 -7.15 -8.82 -28.99
CA ASP A 109 -7.50 -7.58 -28.26
C ASP A 109 -7.89 -7.82 -26.79
N GLY A 110 -7.70 -9.03 -26.26
CA GLY A 110 -8.08 -9.38 -24.89
C GLY A 110 -7.41 -8.51 -23.83
N TRP A 111 -6.14 -8.17 -24.07
CA TRP A 111 -5.32 -7.31 -23.21
C TRP A 111 -5.92 -5.91 -23.02
N GLN A 112 -6.65 -5.37 -24.01
CA GLN A 112 -7.26 -4.05 -23.91
C GLN A 112 -8.36 -4.02 -22.84
N LYS A 113 -9.14 -5.09 -22.73
CA LYS A 113 -10.19 -5.22 -21.70
C LYS A 113 -9.57 -5.35 -20.31
N SER A 114 -8.44 -6.03 -20.20
CA SER A 114 -7.69 -6.14 -18.94
C SER A 114 -7.07 -4.79 -18.56
N ALA A 115 -6.51 -4.03 -19.51
CA ALA A 115 -6.06 -2.67 -19.28
C ALA A 115 -7.21 -1.74 -18.82
N GLN A 116 -8.41 -1.88 -19.38
CA GLN A 116 -9.59 -1.15 -18.91
C GLN A 116 -10.02 -1.52 -17.48
N TYR A 117 -9.78 -2.76 -17.03
CA TYR A 117 -9.99 -3.14 -15.63
C TYR A 117 -9.03 -2.39 -14.71
N PHE A 118 -7.72 -2.40 -15.02
CA PHE A 118 -6.72 -1.67 -14.23
C PHE A 118 -6.96 -0.16 -14.25
N ALA A 119 -7.45 0.39 -15.36
CA ALA A 119 -7.87 1.79 -15.42
C ALA A 119 -8.99 2.10 -14.41
N LEU A 120 -9.95 1.19 -14.19
CA LEU A 120 -11.00 1.37 -13.19
C LEU A 120 -10.46 1.21 -11.76
N GLU A 121 -9.61 0.21 -11.54
CA GLU A 121 -9.00 -0.09 -10.23
C GLU A 121 -8.14 1.09 -9.76
N TYR A 122 -7.20 1.55 -10.59
CA TYR A 122 -6.29 2.64 -10.20
C TYR A 122 -7.01 3.99 -10.03
N LYS A 123 -8.13 4.22 -10.72
CA LYS A 123 -8.99 5.39 -10.45
C LYS A 123 -9.69 5.29 -9.11
N LEU A 124 -10.13 4.09 -8.70
CA LEU A 124 -10.71 3.86 -7.38
C LEU A 124 -9.65 4.03 -6.28
N ASP A 125 -8.47 3.44 -6.45
CA ASP A 125 -7.37 3.51 -5.48
C ASP A 125 -6.90 4.96 -5.29
N HIS A 126 -6.74 5.72 -6.38
CA HIS A 126 -6.46 7.16 -6.33
C HIS A 126 -7.54 7.94 -5.59
N TYR A 127 -8.80 7.60 -5.82
CA TYR A 127 -9.92 8.27 -5.17
C TYR A 127 -9.97 7.97 -3.67
N ILE A 128 -9.63 6.75 -3.26
CA ILE A 128 -9.45 6.37 -1.84
C ILE A 128 -8.27 7.14 -1.24
N ALA A 129 -7.14 7.20 -1.93
CA ALA A 129 -5.94 7.89 -1.46
C ALA A 129 -6.16 9.39 -1.22
N THR A 130 -7.02 10.02 -2.03
CA THR A 130 -7.30 11.47 -2.00
C THR A 130 -8.69 11.80 -1.48
N TYR A 131 -9.31 10.86 -0.76
CA TYR A 131 -10.68 10.96 -0.26
C TYR A 131 -10.79 12.03 0.84
N LYS A 132 -11.83 12.87 0.79
CA LYS A 132 -11.98 14.01 1.72
C LYS A 132 -12.65 13.68 3.05
N LYS A 133 -12.91 12.40 3.31
CA LYS A 133 -13.56 11.95 4.54
C LYS A 133 -12.74 10.87 5.21
N PRO A 134 -12.87 10.71 6.54
CA PRO A 134 -12.26 9.60 7.24
C PRO A 134 -12.62 8.26 6.58
N TYR A 135 -11.58 7.52 6.21
CA TYR A 135 -11.67 6.21 5.60
C TYR A 135 -10.88 5.21 6.45
N ILE A 136 -11.50 4.09 6.77
CA ILE A 136 -10.94 3.05 7.63
C ILE A 136 -11.03 1.71 6.88
N ALA A 137 -9.90 1.02 6.74
CA ALA A 137 -9.85 -0.32 6.19
C ALA A 137 -9.64 -1.35 7.31
N PHE A 138 -10.58 -2.30 7.44
CA PHE A 138 -10.44 -3.47 8.30
C PHE A 138 -9.72 -4.56 7.49
N MET A 139 -8.41 -4.71 7.71
CA MET A 139 -7.57 -5.72 7.06
C MET A 139 -7.73 -7.10 7.74
N ASP A 140 -8.95 -7.47 8.15
CA ASP A 140 -9.23 -8.73 8.84
C ASP A 140 -9.17 -9.90 7.86
N GLY A 141 -8.02 -10.59 7.85
CA GLY A 141 -7.72 -11.67 6.91
C GLY A 141 -6.73 -11.30 5.80
N ILE A 142 -6.70 -12.12 4.74
CA ILE A 142 -5.84 -11.91 3.57
C ILE A 142 -6.11 -10.54 2.93
N THR A 143 -5.03 -9.77 2.76
CA THR A 143 -5.01 -8.46 2.11
C THR A 143 -3.84 -8.41 1.12
N MET A 144 -4.12 -8.69 -0.16
CA MET A 144 -3.10 -8.81 -1.22
C MET A 144 -3.54 -8.07 -2.48
N GLY A 145 -2.60 -7.62 -3.32
CA GLY A 145 -2.87 -6.95 -4.61
C GLY A 145 -3.94 -5.85 -4.49
N GLY A 146 -5.03 -5.93 -5.27
CA GLY A 146 -6.18 -5.01 -5.14
C GLY A 146 -6.72 -4.79 -3.71
N GLY A 147 -6.61 -5.76 -2.80
CA GLY A 147 -6.96 -5.54 -1.38
C GLY A 147 -6.03 -4.56 -0.66
N VAL A 148 -4.77 -4.55 -1.05
CA VAL A 148 -3.79 -3.53 -0.65
C VAL A 148 -4.16 -2.17 -1.25
N GLY A 149 -4.56 -2.10 -2.53
CA GLY A 149 -5.04 -0.85 -3.15
C GLY A 149 -6.21 -0.20 -2.40
N LEU A 150 -7.17 -1.03 -1.95
CA LEU A 150 -8.32 -0.59 -1.17
C LEU A 150 -8.00 -0.19 0.29
N SER A 151 -6.77 -0.42 0.78
CA SER A 151 -6.43 -0.24 2.20
C SER A 151 -5.18 0.60 2.45
N ALA A 152 -4.08 0.38 1.73
CA ALA A 152 -2.77 1.01 1.98
C ALA A 152 -2.78 2.54 1.93
N HIS A 153 -3.70 3.12 1.17
CA HIS A 153 -3.83 4.57 1.03
C HIS A 153 -4.78 5.23 2.03
N ALA A 154 -5.53 4.43 2.81
CA ALA A 154 -6.41 4.95 3.84
C ALA A 154 -5.60 5.51 5.02
N PRO A 155 -6.04 6.59 5.70
CA PRO A 155 -5.37 7.07 6.91
C PRO A 155 -5.43 6.05 8.05
N PHE A 156 -6.51 5.24 8.14
CA PHE A 156 -6.64 4.17 9.12
C PHE A 156 -6.68 2.79 8.44
N ARG A 157 -5.72 1.98 8.83
CA ARG A 157 -5.48 0.61 8.35
C ARG A 157 -5.34 -0.28 9.55
N ILE A 158 -6.37 -1.07 9.83
CA ILE A 158 -6.48 -1.86 11.05
C ILE A 158 -6.14 -3.31 10.70
N ALA A 159 -4.99 -3.77 11.18
CA ALA A 159 -4.63 -5.18 11.16
C ALA A 159 -5.27 -5.91 12.35
N THR A 160 -5.47 -7.21 12.18
CA THR A 160 -5.92 -8.16 13.19
C THR A 160 -4.96 -9.34 13.25
N GLU A 161 -5.16 -10.27 14.17
CA GLU A 161 -4.42 -11.53 14.24
C GLU A 161 -4.54 -12.37 12.95
N LYS A 162 -5.57 -12.12 12.13
CA LYS A 162 -5.82 -12.83 10.87
C LYS A 162 -5.18 -12.14 9.67
N THR A 163 -4.68 -10.91 9.81
CA THR A 163 -4.15 -10.17 8.65
C THR A 163 -2.98 -10.91 8.03
N VAL A 164 -3.05 -11.11 6.71
CA VAL A 164 -1.92 -11.58 5.90
C VAL A 164 -1.74 -10.59 4.77
N PHE A 165 -0.72 -9.74 4.90
CA PHE A 165 -0.31 -8.79 3.87
C PHE A 165 0.72 -9.45 2.92
N ALA A 166 0.56 -9.25 1.61
CA ALA A 166 1.60 -9.51 0.63
C ALA A 166 1.34 -8.79 -0.70
N MET A 167 2.41 -8.60 -1.47
CA MET A 167 2.38 -8.19 -2.89
C MET A 167 2.91 -9.37 -3.75
N PRO A 168 2.06 -10.37 -4.10
CA PRO A 168 2.47 -11.59 -4.80
C PRO A 168 2.67 -11.42 -6.31
N GLU A 169 2.65 -10.21 -6.85
CA GLU A 169 2.57 -9.92 -8.28
C GLU A 169 3.78 -10.46 -9.07
N THR A 170 5.00 -10.38 -8.52
CA THR A 170 6.20 -10.95 -9.18
C THR A 170 6.14 -12.48 -9.30
N THR A 171 5.31 -13.14 -8.49
CA THR A 171 5.09 -14.59 -8.56
C THR A 171 4.23 -14.97 -9.77
N ILE A 172 3.35 -14.09 -10.23
CA ILE A 172 2.42 -14.33 -11.34
C ILE A 172 2.82 -13.63 -12.64
N GLY A 173 4.07 -13.14 -12.74
CA GLY A 173 4.53 -12.43 -13.95
C GLY A 173 4.00 -11.01 -14.07
N PHE A 174 3.75 -10.34 -12.94
CA PHE A 174 3.26 -8.97 -12.85
C PHE A 174 4.15 -8.12 -11.93
N PHE A 175 3.84 -6.84 -11.76
CA PHE A 175 4.60 -5.92 -10.90
C PHE A 175 3.74 -5.48 -9.71
N PRO A 176 4.34 -5.07 -8.56
CA PRO A 176 3.58 -4.51 -7.45
C PRO A 176 2.90 -3.20 -7.89
N ASP A 177 1.58 -3.23 -8.04
CA ASP A 177 0.78 -2.13 -8.56
C ASP A 177 -0.07 -1.47 -7.47
N VAL A 178 -1.22 -0.90 -7.82
CA VAL A 178 -2.19 -0.28 -6.90
C VAL A 178 -1.55 0.74 -5.95
N GLY A 179 -0.61 1.54 -6.46
CA GLY A 179 0.13 2.53 -5.71
C GLY A 179 1.26 1.98 -4.84
N ALA A 180 1.63 0.70 -4.97
CA ALA A 180 2.77 0.10 -4.28
C ALA A 180 4.09 0.75 -4.65
N SER A 181 4.23 1.25 -5.88
CA SER A 181 5.39 2.07 -6.25
C SER A 181 5.45 3.42 -5.53
N PHE A 182 4.36 3.88 -4.90
CA PHE A 182 4.36 5.06 -4.03
C PHE A 182 4.71 4.71 -2.58
N PHE A 183 4.03 3.72 -1.97
CA PHE A 183 4.17 3.48 -0.52
C PHE A 183 5.35 2.61 -0.15
N LEU A 184 5.72 1.60 -0.96
CA LEU A 184 6.84 0.71 -0.64
C LEU A 184 8.17 1.46 -0.58
N PRO A 185 8.52 2.36 -1.52
CA PRO A 185 9.77 3.13 -1.43
C PRO A 185 9.85 4.07 -0.22
N ARG A 186 8.71 4.38 0.42
CA ARG A 186 8.61 5.28 1.58
C ARG A 186 8.62 4.54 2.92
N MET A 187 8.68 3.20 2.90
CA MET A 187 8.91 2.39 4.09
C MET A 187 10.32 2.63 4.64
N ASN A 188 10.55 2.25 5.90
CA ASN A 188 11.85 2.38 6.53
C ASN A 188 12.90 1.50 5.82
N GLY A 189 14.04 2.11 5.45
CA GLY A 189 15.13 1.46 4.71
C GLY A 189 14.69 0.77 3.42
N SER A 190 15.21 -0.43 3.17
CA SER A 190 14.93 -1.20 1.94
C SER A 190 13.82 -2.24 2.10
N VAL A 191 13.03 -2.18 3.17
CA VAL A 191 11.93 -3.13 3.43
C VAL A 191 10.93 -3.16 2.29
N GLY A 192 10.55 -2.01 1.73
CA GLY A 192 9.62 -1.97 0.61
C GLY A 192 10.15 -2.66 -0.64
N THR A 193 11.44 -2.50 -0.95
CA THR A 193 12.09 -3.21 -2.07
C THR A 193 12.14 -4.71 -1.80
N TYR A 194 12.48 -5.12 -0.57
CA TYR A 194 12.44 -6.53 -0.17
C TYR A 194 11.06 -7.15 -0.40
N LEU A 195 9.99 -6.53 0.12
CA LEU A 195 8.62 -7.02 -0.04
C LEU A 195 8.18 -7.06 -1.51
N ALA A 196 8.52 -6.02 -2.29
CA ALA A 196 8.21 -5.94 -3.73
C ALA A 196 8.81 -7.09 -4.54
N LEU A 197 10.09 -7.43 -4.29
CA LEU A 197 10.81 -8.42 -5.10
C LEU A 197 10.53 -9.86 -4.65
N THR A 198 10.48 -10.10 -3.34
CA THR A 198 10.37 -11.46 -2.79
C THR A 198 8.92 -11.92 -2.63
N SER A 199 7.96 -10.98 -2.58
CA SER A 199 6.58 -11.24 -2.21
C SER A 199 6.42 -11.91 -0.83
N GLU A 200 7.37 -11.66 0.09
CA GLU A 200 7.29 -12.20 1.45
C GLU A 200 6.00 -11.70 2.14
N ARG A 201 5.43 -12.56 2.97
CA ARG A 201 4.20 -12.28 3.70
C ARG A 201 4.52 -11.65 5.04
N LEU A 202 3.73 -10.63 5.40
CA LEU A 202 3.67 -10.12 6.77
C LEU A 202 2.34 -10.54 7.39
N THR A 203 2.38 -11.00 8.63
CA THR A 203 1.20 -11.55 9.32
C THR A 203 0.94 -10.85 10.64
N GLY A 204 -0.34 -10.68 10.96
CA GLY A 204 -0.80 -10.16 12.24
C GLY A 204 -0.08 -8.86 12.67
N PRO A 205 0.51 -8.82 13.88
CA PRO A 205 1.15 -7.61 14.41
C PRO A 205 2.36 -7.16 13.58
N ASN A 206 2.99 -8.03 12.78
CA ASN A 206 4.11 -7.63 11.93
C ASN A 206 3.68 -6.75 10.74
N VAL A 207 2.40 -6.78 10.36
CA VAL A 207 1.84 -5.81 9.41
C VAL A 207 1.79 -4.42 10.04
N PHE A 208 1.49 -4.33 11.34
CA PHE A 208 1.56 -3.09 12.11
C PHE A 208 3.01 -2.63 12.33
N TYR A 209 3.90 -3.50 12.81
CA TYR A 209 5.30 -3.12 13.07
C TYR A 209 6.04 -2.60 11.83
N SER A 210 5.70 -3.11 10.64
CA SER A 210 6.28 -2.64 9.37
C SER A 210 5.77 -1.25 8.92
N GLY A 211 4.70 -0.74 9.55
CA GLY A 211 4.02 0.51 9.18
C GLY A 211 2.96 0.39 8.09
N ILE A 212 2.74 -0.80 7.56
CA ILE A 212 1.68 -1.06 6.58
C ILE A 212 0.32 -0.88 7.23
N ALA A 213 0.10 -1.43 8.42
CA ALA A 213 -1.06 -1.11 9.24
C ALA A 213 -0.74 0.05 10.20
N THR A 214 -1.73 0.90 10.44
CA THR A 214 -1.64 1.97 11.44
C THR A 214 -1.98 1.51 12.85
N HIS A 215 -2.83 0.49 12.96
CA HIS A 215 -3.39 0.01 14.21
C HIS A 215 -3.45 -1.52 14.18
N TYR A 216 -3.42 -2.14 15.35
CA TYR A 216 -3.61 -3.57 15.53
C TYR A 216 -4.68 -3.82 16.59
N LEU A 217 -5.78 -4.45 16.20
CA LEU A 217 -6.91 -4.78 17.08
C LEU A 217 -7.26 -6.25 16.91
N HIS A 218 -7.71 -6.91 17.97
CA HIS A 218 -8.21 -8.28 17.85
C HIS A 218 -9.51 -8.32 17.03
N SER A 219 -9.70 -9.31 16.15
CA SER A 219 -10.84 -9.34 15.22
C SER A 219 -12.20 -9.28 15.93
N THR A 220 -12.28 -9.83 17.15
CA THR A 220 -13.52 -9.86 17.94
C THR A 220 -14.00 -8.48 18.37
N SER A 221 -13.12 -7.47 18.40
CA SER A 221 -13.47 -6.11 18.79
C SER A 221 -13.98 -5.26 17.62
N LEU A 222 -13.84 -5.72 16.37
CA LEU A 222 -14.24 -4.96 15.19
C LEU A 222 -15.74 -4.64 15.12
N PRO A 223 -16.67 -5.55 15.48
CA PRO A 223 -18.11 -5.22 15.49
C PRO A 223 -18.47 -4.10 16.47
N ASP A 224 -17.90 -4.14 17.68
CA ASP A 224 -18.14 -3.10 18.69
C ASP A 224 -17.49 -1.77 18.30
N LEU A 225 -16.31 -1.82 17.69
CA LEU A 225 -15.68 -0.65 17.11
C LEU A 225 -16.56 -0.03 16.00
N GLU A 226 -17.10 -0.85 15.10
CA GLU A 226 -17.99 -0.37 14.03
C GLU A 226 -19.24 0.30 14.62
N ALA A 227 -19.81 -0.26 15.68
CA ALA A 227 -20.91 0.37 16.42
C ALA A 227 -20.50 1.72 17.02
N ARG A 228 -19.33 1.79 17.68
CA ARG A 228 -18.81 3.03 18.28
C ARG A 228 -18.54 4.11 17.23
N LEU A 229 -17.96 3.76 16.08
CA LEU A 229 -17.71 4.69 14.97
C LEU A 229 -19.00 5.31 14.42
N ALA A 230 -20.11 4.56 14.41
CA ALA A 230 -21.42 5.08 14.00
C ALA A 230 -22.00 6.13 14.96
N GLU A 231 -21.63 6.06 16.24
CA GLU A 231 -22.07 6.99 17.27
C GLU A 231 -21.30 8.31 17.25
N LEU A 232 -20.12 8.35 16.62
CA LEU A 232 -19.34 9.58 16.52
C LEU A 232 -20.16 10.70 15.87
N ARG A 233 -20.01 11.90 16.45
CA ARG A 233 -20.61 13.14 15.97
C ARG A 233 -19.49 14.13 15.77
N PHE A 234 -19.50 14.75 14.60
CA PHE A 234 -18.56 15.79 14.22
C PHE A 234 -19.35 17.07 14.01
N ARG A 235 -18.77 18.21 14.35
CA ARG A 235 -19.33 19.51 14.00
C ARG A 235 -19.09 19.73 12.51
N ASP A 236 -19.97 20.50 11.87
CA ASP A 236 -19.80 20.85 10.45
C ASP A 236 -18.52 21.67 10.21
N SER A 237 -18.04 22.37 11.24
CA SER A 237 -16.78 23.12 11.22
C SER A 237 -15.53 22.26 11.44
N ASP A 238 -15.67 20.99 11.86
CA ASP A 238 -14.52 20.12 12.10
C ASP A 238 -13.92 19.68 10.75
N GLY A 239 -12.66 20.06 10.52
CA GLY A 239 -11.89 19.67 9.36
C GLY A 239 -11.47 18.21 9.40
N LEU A 240 -10.84 17.73 8.33
CA LEU A 240 -10.36 16.35 8.27
C LEU A 240 -9.37 16.02 9.40
N PRO A 241 -8.38 16.85 9.76
CA PRO A 241 -7.44 16.54 10.85
C PRO A 241 -8.13 16.32 12.20
N GLU A 242 -9.10 17.17 12.57
CA GLU A 242 -9.85 17.04 13.83
C GLU A 242 -10.69 15.77 13.85
N ARG A 243 -11.33 15.45 12.72
CA ARG A 243 -12.12 14.21 12.57
C ARG A 243 -11.24 12.96 12.70
N LEU A 244 -10.08 12.96 12.05
CA LEU A 244 -9.11 11.87 12.15
C LEU A 244 -8.57 11.73 13.58
N ALA A 245 -8.24 12.83 14.27
CA ALA A 245 -7.75 12.77 15.65
C ALA A 245 -8.77 12.11 16.60
N LEU A 246 -10.06 12.46 16.50
CA LEU A 246 -11.11 11.83 17.30
C LEU A 246 -11.28 10.34 16.98
N ILE A 247 -11.22 9.97 15.69
CA ILE A 247 -11.28 8.57 15.28
C ILE A 247 -10.08 7.81 15.81
N ASN A 248 -8.87 8.36 15.71
CA ASN A 248 -7.66 7.75 16.23
C ASN A 248 -7.79 7.48 17.73
N GLN A 249 -8.26 8.44 18.52
CA GLN A 249 -8.55 8.22 19.94
C GLN A 249 -9.56 7.09 20.15
N THR A 250 -10.63 7.06 19.34
CA THR A 250 -11.66 6.01 19.41
C THR A 250 -11.08 4.63 19.09
N LEU A 251 -10.17 4.50 18.12
CA LEU A 251 -9.53 3.22 17.79
C LEU A 251 -8.66 2.70 18.95
N GLU A 252 -7.96 3.60 19.64
CA GLU A 252 -7.10 3.25 20.78
C GLU A 252 -7.89 2.74 21.99
N GLU A 253 -9.17 3.11 22.14
CA GLU A 253 -10.07 2.55 23.18
C GLU A 253 -10.30 1.03 23.01
N PHE A 254 -10.14 0.50 21.80
CA PHE A 254 -10.36 -0.93 21.46
C PHE A 254 -9.06 -1.73 21.36
N CYS A 255 -7.92 -1.10 21.63
CA CYS A 255 -6.62 -1.75 21.59
C CYS A 255 -6.42 -2.61 22.84
N THR A 256 -6.28 -3.93 22.67
CA THR A 256 -6.14 -4.90 23.76
C THR A 256 -4.68 -5.24 24.11
N GLY A 257 -3.72 -4.52 23.55
CA GLY A 257 -2.30 -4.86 23.58
C GLY A 257 -1.88 -5.76 22.42
N LEU A 258 -0.57 -5.78 22.16
CA LEU A 258 0.05 -6.63 21.16
C LEU A 258 0.37 -8.02 21.75
N PRO A 259 0.37 -9.09 20.93
CA PRO A 259 0.76 -10.41 21.40
C PRO A 259 2.22 -10.43 21.90
N TYR A 260 2.45 -10.95 23.11
CA TYR A 260 3.77 -11.00 23.73
C TYR A 260 4.72 -12.03 23.09
N ASP A 261 4.16 -13.01 22.39
CA ASP A 261 4.85 -14.14 21.76
C ASP A 261 5.17 -13.91 20.28
N GLN A 262 4.80 -12.75 19.73
CA GLN A 262 5.02 -12.39 18.33
C GLN A 262 5.92 -11.15 18.22
N PRO A 263 7.25 -11.32 18.32
CA PRO A 263 8.18 -10.21 18.21
C PRO A 263 8.22 -9.62 16.78
N ILE A 264 8.85 -8.46 16.66
CA ILE A 264 9.14 -7.83 15.36
C ILE A 264 10.05 -8.77 14.55
N THR A 265 9.53 -9.33 13.46
CA THR A 265 10.26 -10.30 12.62
C THR A 265 11.30 -9.61 11.75
N LEU A 266 11.01 -8.41 11.26
CA LEU A 266 11.95 -7.58 10.51
C LEU A 266 12.75 -6.69 11.49
N SER A 267 13.60 -7.30 12.30
CA SER A 267 14.45 -6.61 13.27
C SER A 267 15.91 -7.12 13.24
N GLY A 268 16.81 -6.43 13.94
CA GLY A 268 18.18 -6.89 14.18
C GLY A 268 18.99 -7.13 12.90
N GLU A 269 19.76 -8.22 12.90
CA GLU A 269 20.68 -8.56 11.79
C GLU A 269 19.96 -8.81 10.48
N ILE A 270 18.78 -9.44 10.50
CA ILE A 270 17.96 -9.67 9.30
C ILE A 270 17.49 -8.34 8.71
N ARG A 271 17.03 -7.41 9.56
CA ARG A 271 16.62 -6.07 9.13
C ARG A 271 17.80 -5.30 8.54
N GLN A 272 19.00 -5.40 9.11
CA GLN A 272 20.22 -4.79 8.56
C GLN A 272 20.64 -5.44 7.23
N ALA A 273 20.54 -6.77 7.10
CA ALA A 273 20.83 -7.47 5.86
C ALA A 273 19.85 -7.09 4.74
N ILE A 274 18.57 -6.88 5.06
CA ILE A 274 17.60 -6.31 4.11
C ILE A 274 18.10 -4.96 3.56
N ASP A 275 18.52 -4.04 4.44
CA ASP A 275 19.04 -2.73 4.00
C ASP A 275 20.28 -2.89 3.11
N ARG A 276 21.25 -3.70 3.54
CA ARG A 276 22.51 -3.89 2.79
C ARG A 276 22.29 -4.56 1.43
N CYS A 277 21.39 -5.54 1.35
CA CYS A 277 21.19 -6.35 0.15
C CYS A 277 20.19 -5.73 -0.83
N PHE A 278 19.10 -5.14 -0.34
CA PHE A 278 18.00 -4.64 -1.19
C PHE A 278 18.11 -3.15 -1.52
N ASN A 279 19.17 -2.45 -1.09
CA ASN A 279 19.43 -1.07 -1.49
C ASN A 279 20.11 -0.93 -2.88
N LYS A 280 20.56 -2.03 -3.50
CA LYS A 280 21.31 -2.01 -4.78
C LYS A 280 20.47 -1.56 -5.98
N HIS A 281 21.09 -1.18 -7.09
CA HIS A 281 20.38 -0.61 -8.24
C HIS A 281 20.04 -1.63 -9.33
N THR A 282 20.68 -2.81 -9.29
CA THR A 282 20.42 -3.90 -10.24
C THR A 282 20.13 -5.22 -9.52
N ILE A 283 19.40 -6.12 -10.20
CA ILE A 283 19.11 -7.45 -9.64
C ILE A 283 20.38 -8.27 -9.46
N SER A 284 21.34 -8.16 -10.38
CA SER A 284 22.64 -8.83 -10.26
C SER A 284 23.41 -8.39 -9.01
N GLU A 285 23.39 -7.11 -8.66
CA GLU A 285 24.00 -6.62 -7.42
C GLU A 285 23.25 -7.11 -6.17
N ILE A 286 21.91 -7.17 -6.21
CA ILE A 286 21.13 -7.73 -5.09
C ILE A 286 21.48 -9.21 -4.90
N ILE A 287 21.54 -9.99 -5.97
CA ILE A 287 21.94 -11.40 -5.93
C ILE A 287 23.36 -11.54 -5.37
N ALA A 288 24.31 -10.75 -5.85
CA ALA A 288 25.68 -10.78 -5.36
C ALA A 288 25.78 -10.41 -3.88
N ALA A 289 25.01 -9.42 -3.42
CA ALA A 289 24.95 -9.03 -2.02
C ALA A 289 24.38 -10.16 -1.14
N LEU A 290 23.26 -10.79 -1.56
CA LEU A 290 22.69 -11.94 -0.86
C LEU A 290 23.66 -13.14 -0.84
N GLN A 291 24.39 -13.40 -1.93
CA GLN A 291 25.41 -14.45 -1.98
C GLN A 291 26.62 -14.18 -1.08
N ALA A 292 26.85 -12.91 -0.71
CA ALA A 292 27.94 -12.50 0.16
C ALA A 292 27.57 -12.52 1.66
N GLU A 293 26.29 -12.62 2.02
CA GLU A 293 25.86 -12.72 3.42
C GLU A 293 26.37 -14.02 4.06
N ARG A 294 26.83 -13.93 5.32
CA ARG A 294 27.46 -15.01 6.09
C ARG A 294 26.96 -14.99 7.52
N GLY A 295 27.14 -16.11 8.23
CA GLY A 295 26.81 -16.18 9.66
C GLY A 295 25.29 -16.19 9.89
N PRO A 296 24.75 -15.42 10.86
CA PRO A 296 23.34 -15.48 11.23
C PRO A 296 22.33 -15.18 10.10
N THR A 297 22.74 -14.44 9.06
CA THR A 297 21.87 -14.06 7.94
C THR A 297 21.99 -14.96 6.72
N GLU A 298 22.91 -15.94 6.73
CA GLU A 298 23.21 -16.78 5.56
C GLU A 298 22.01 -17.62 5.12
N GLU A 299 21.33 -18.30 6.05
CA GLU A 299 20.16 -19.13 5.71
C GLU A 299 19.01 -18.29 5.14
N TRP A 300 18.76 -17.12 5.75
CA TRP A 300 17.78 -16.17 5.25
C TRP A 300 18.13 -15.72 3.83
N ALA A 301 19.38 -15.33 3.58
CA ALA A 301 19.81 -14.86 2.26
C ALA A 301 19.68 -15.96 1.20
N GLN A 302 20.03 -17.21 1.53
CA GLN A 302 19.83 -18.37 0.65
C GLN A 302 18.35 -18.63 0.36
N LYS A 303 17.45 -18.44 1.34
CA LYS A 303 15.99 -18.49 1.10
C LYS A 303 15.57 -17.39 0.11
N GLN A 304 16.08 -16.17 0.26
CA GLN A 304 15.74 -15.06 -0.65
C GLN A 304 16.25 -15.29 -2.06
N LEU A 305 17.48 -15.79 -2.24
CA LEU A 305 18.00 -16.19 -3.55
C LEU A 305 17.10 -17.23 -4.23
N LYS A 306 16.78 -18.32 -3.52
CA LYS A 306 15.85 -19.36 -4.03
C LYS A 306 14.47 -18.80 -4.38
N THR A 307 14.03 -17.77 -3.66
CA THR A 307 12.74 -17.11 -3.91
C THR A 307 12.79 -16.27 -5.18
N LEU A 308 13.82 -15.44 -5.34
CA LEU A 308 13.99 -14.59 -6.52
C LEU A 308 14.10 -15.41 -7.82
N HIS A 309 14.83 -16.54 -7.82
CA HIS A 309 14.93 -17.42 -8.99
C HIS A 309 13.62 -18.12 -9.38
N LYS A 310 12.57 -18.06 -8.56
CA LYS A 310 11.24 -18.59 -8.89
C LYS A 310 10.30 -17.55 -9.48
N ARG A 311 10.66 -16.26 -9.44
CA ARG A 311 9.84 -15.15 -9.94
C ARG A 311 10.05 -14.96 -11.44
N SER A 312 9.12 -14.24 -12.09
CA SER A 312 9.35 -13.79 -13.46
C SER A 312 10.56 -12.86 -13.50
N PRO A 313 11.57 -13.13 -14.36
CA PRO A 313 12.73 -12.27 -14.47
C PRO A 313 12.38 -10.84 -14.87
N THR A 314 11.46 -10.67 -15.83
CA THR A 314 10.98 -9.35 -16.28
C THR A 314 10.27 -8.62 -15.14
N ALA A 315 9.35 -9.29 -14.43
CA ALA A 315 8.63 -8.73 -13.31
C ALA A 315 9.55 -8.18 -12.21
N VAL A 316 10.56 -8.95 -11.82
CA VAL A 316 11.51 -8.58 -10.78
C VAL A 316 12.35 -7.35 -11.18
N HIS A 317 12.76 -7.24 -12.45
CA HIS A 317 13.48 -6.07 -12.95
C HIS A 317 12.60 -4.82 -13.01
N VAL A 318 11.35 -4.96 -13.47
CA VAL A 318 10.39 -3.84 -13.47
C VAL A 318 10.07 -3.41 -12.04
N ALA A 319 9.85 -4.36 -11.13
CA ALA A 319 9.60 -4.10 -9.71
C ALA A 319 10.79 -3.39 -9.04
N LEU A 320 12.04 -3.76 -9.34
CA LEU A 320 13.18 -3.02 -8.80
C LEU A 320 13.24 -1.59 -9.37
N ARG A 321 13.03 -1.44 -10.68
CA ARG A 321 13.06 -0.12 -11.32
C ARG A 321 12.03 0.82 -10.71
N GLN A 322 10.77 0.38 -10.53
CA GLN A 322 9.74 1.21 -9.90
C GLN A 322 10.09 1.58 -8.45
N MET A 323 10.75 0.70 -7.69
CA MET A 323 11.16 1.01 -6.32
C MET A 323 12.20 2.13 -6.25
N ARG A 324 12.98 2.32 -7.32
CA ARG A 324 14.00 3.38 -7.40
C ARG A 324 13.46 4.72 -7.89
N VAL A 325 12.36 4.73 -8.65
CA VAL A 325 11.81 5.97 -9.23
C VAL A 325 10.51 6.42 -8.57
N GLY A 326 9.71 5.50 -8.01
CA GLY A 326 8.39 5.80 -7.43
C GLY A 326 8.42 6.60 -6.13
N GLY A 327 9.58 6.65 -5.47
CA GLY A 327 9.83 7.56 -4.34
C GLY A 327 9.71 9.05 -4.72
N GLU A 328 9.94 9.40 -6.00
CA GLU A 328 9.91 10.78 -6.48
C GLU A 328 8.54 11.21 -7.04
N TRP A 329 7.67 10.24 -7.35
CA TRP A 329 6.35 10.51 -7.91
C TRP A 329 5.39 11.01 -6.84
N ASP A 330 4.48 11.88 -7.25
CA ASP A 330 3.28 12.15 -6.47
C ASP A 330 2.23 11.04 -6.68
N ILE A 331 1.23 10.96 -5.78
CA ILE A 331 0.25 9.86 -5.79
C ILE A 331 -0.53 9.75 -7.11
N ALA A 332 -0.84 10.88 -7.77
CA ALA A 332 -1.56 10.87 -9.03
C ALA A 332 -0.66 10.37 -10.18
N GLU A 333 0.58 10.88 -10.24
CA GLU A 333 1.59 10.42 -11.21
C GLU A 333 1.86 8.92 -11.08
N THR A 334 1.89 8.39 -9.86
CA THR A 334 2.03 6.96 -9.61
C THR A 334 0.99 6.14 -10.37
N PHE A 335 -0.30 6.40 -10.16
CA PHE A 335 -1.36 5.61 -10.81
C PHE A 335 -1.37 5.77 -12.34
N LYS A 336 -1.01 6.96 -12.83
CA LYS A 336 -0.87 7.23 -14.27
C LYS A 336 0.26 6.42 -14.91
N ARG A 337 1.39 6.29 -14.22
CA ARG A 337 2.54 5.49 -14.68
C ARG A 337 2.30 4.00 -14.52
N GLU A 338 1.77 3.57 -13.38
CA GLU A 338 1.41 2.16 -13.15
C GLU A 338 0.39 1.67 -14.18
N HIS A 339 -0.58 2.49 -14.60
CA HIS A 339 -1.50 2.14 -15.68
C HIS A 339 -0.79 1.78 -16.99
N GLN A 340 0.24 2.54 -17.38
CA GLN A 340 0.99 2.26 -18.60
C GLN A 340 1.90 1.03 -18.45
N ILE A 341 2.48 0.83 -17.26
CA ILE A 341 3.25 -0.38 -16.94
C ILE A 341 2.33 -1.61 -17.00
N ALA A 342 1.16 -1.56 -16.36
CA ALA A 342 0.14 -2.62 -16.38
C ALA A 342 -0.36 -2.93 -17.79
N THR A 343 -0.61 -1.90 -18.60
CA THR A 343 -1.02 -2.08 -20.00
C THR A 343 0.01 -2.89 -20.79
N LYS A 344 1.31 -2.61 -20.60
CA LYS A 344 2.39 -3.37 -21.25
C LYS A 344 2.49 -4.80 -20.71
N PHE A 345 2.28 -5.01 -19.41
CA PHE A 345 2.19 -6.36 -18.86
C PHE A 345 1.00 -7.17 -19.38
N MET A 346 -0.12 -6.53 -19.70
CA MET A 346 -1.26 -7.25 -20.31
C MET A 346 -0.93 -7.78 -21.69
N GLN A 347 0.03 -7.19 -22.38
CA GLN A 347 0.57 -7.66 -23.66
C GLN A 347 1.73 -8.65 -23.48
N HIS A 348 2.45 -8.57 -22.35
CA HIS A 348 3.61 -9.42 -22.07
C HIS A 348 3.20 -10.86 -21.73
N PRO A 349 3.91 -11.90 -22.24
CA PRO A 349 3.54 -13.29 -22.03
C PRO A 349 3.57 -13.73 -20.57
N ASP A 350 4.53 -13.25 -19.77
CA ASP A 350 4.71 -13.66 -18.38
C ASP A 350 3.46 -13.49 -17.51
N PHE A 351 2.66 -12.43 -17.69
CA PHE A 351 1.45 -12.25 -16.88
C PHE A 351 0.46 -13.38 -17.14
N THR A 352 0.16 -13.62 -18.42
CA THR A 352 -0.83 -14.62 -18.82
C THR A 352 -0.35 -16.03 -18.46
N GLU A 353 0.94 -16.31 -18.66
CA GLU A 353 1.55 -17.59 -18.32
C GLU A 353 1.62 -17.80 -16.80
N GLY A 354 2.08 -16.81 -16.04
CA GLY A 354 2.20 -16.89 -14.58
C GLY A 354 0.86 -17.14 -13.89
N VAL A 355 -0.16 -16.36 -14.28
CA VAL A 355 -1.52 -16.55 -13.77
C VAL A 355 -2.08 -17.92 -14.18
N SER A 356 -1.92 -18.32 -15.44
CA SER A 356 -2.47 -19.59 -15.93
C SER A 356 -1.77 -20.79 -15.28
N ALA A 357 -0.44 -20.78 -15.19
CA ALA A 357 0.34 -21.83 -14.57
C ALA A 357 -0.03 -22.01 -13.10
N LEU A 358 -0.09 -20.93 -12.32
CA LEU A 358 -0.24 -21.02 -10.87
C LEU A 358 -1.70 -21.14 -10.41
N LEU A 359 -2.63 -20.40 -11.01
CA LEU A 359 -4.02 -20.35 -10.55
C LEU A 359 -4.94 -21.31 -11.29
N ILE A 360 -4.58 -21.76 -12.49
CA ILE A 360 -5.41 -22.64 -13.32
C ILE A 360 -4.79 -24.04 -13.41
N ARG A 361 -3.55 -24.15 -13.89
CA ARG A 361 -2.88 -25.44 -14.16
C ARG A 361 -2.21 -26.05 -12.92
N LYS A 362 -1.88 -25.22 -11.92
CA LYS A 362 -1.16 -25.56 -10.67
C LYS A 362 0.22 -26.17 -10.92
N GLU A 363 0.99 -25.57 -11.81
CA GLU A 363 2.36 -25.97 -12.17
C GLU A 363 3.34 -24.78 -12.12
N ALA A 364 4.63 -25.06 -12.31
CA ALA A 364 5.64 -24.02 -12.41
C ALA A 364 5.49 -23.25 -13.74
N PRO A 365 5.45 -21.91 -13.71
CA PRO A 365 5.35 -21.08 -14.91
C PRO A 365 6.61 -21.14 -15.77
N LYS A 366 6.43 -21.01 -17.09
CA LYS A 366 7.52 -20.96 -18.07
C LYS A 366 7.77 -19.53 -18.51
N TRP A 367 8.65 -18.84 -17.79
CA TRP A 367 8.96 -17.44 -18.02
C TRP A 367 9.68 -17.17 -19.34
N GLN A 368 9.50 -15.96 -19.88
CA GLN A 368 10.27 -15.44 -21.01
C GLN A 368 10.78 -14.03 -20.66
N PRO A 369 12.10 -13.87 -20.38
CA PRO A 369 13.15 -14.90 -20.40
C PRO A 369 13.03 -15.92 -19.25
N GLU A 370 13.68 -17.07 -19.38
CA GLU A 370 13.51 -18.23 -18.50
C GLU A 370 14.16 -18.08 -17.11
N SER A 371 15.16 -17.21 -16.98
CA SER A 371 15.87 -16.97 -15.72
C SER A 371 16.40 -15.54 -15.61
N LEU A 372 16.87 -15.17 -14.42
CA LEU A 372 17.48 -13.86 -14.16
C LEU A 372 18.80 -13.70 -14.93
N GLU A 373 19.54 -14.79 -15.12
CA GLU A 373 20.80 -14.84 -15.87
C GLU A 373 20.59 -14.65 -17.37
N ALA A 374 19.48 -15.19 -17.91
CA ALA A 374 19.17 -15.17 -19.34
C ALA A 374 18.92 -13.74 -19.90
N ILE A 375 18.70 -12.75 -19.03
CA ILE A 375 18.53 -11.33 -19.44
C ILE A 375 19.81 -10.75 -20.05
N GLY A 376 20.99 -11.26 -19.66
CA GLY A 376 22.26 -10.95 -20.33
C GLY A 376 22.62 -9.45 -20.36
N GLY A 377 22.29 -8.69 -19.31
CA GLY A 377 22.58 -7.25 -19.21
C GLY A 377 21.62 -6.33 -19.98
N THR A 378 20.64 -6.88 -20.69
CA THR A 378 19.58 -6.10 -21.34
C THR A 378 18.71 -5.41 -20.29
N ASN A 379 18.43 -4.12 -20.47
CA ASN A 379 17.48 -3.42 -19.60
C ASN A 379 16.03 -3.75 -20.00
N VAL A 380 15.57 -4.95 -19.61
CA VAL A 380 14.20 -5.45 -19.86
C VAL A 380 13.11 -4.58 -19.23
N ALA A 381 13.45 -3.80 -18.20
CA ALA A 381 12.51 -2.89 -17.58
C ALA A 381 12.27 -1.62 -18.42
N LYS A 382 13.25 -1.16 -19.20
CA LYS A 382 13.18 0.13 -19.92
C LYS A 382 11.88 0.33 -20.71
N PRO A 383 11.43 -0.61 -21.57
CA PRO A 383 10.21 -0.43 -22.34
C PRO A 383 8.97 -0.18 -21.47
N PHE A 384 8.92 -0.72 -20.24
CA PHE A 384 7.78 -0.54 -19.33
C PHE A 384 7.65 0.91 -18.85
N PHE A 385 8.76 1.65 -18.73
CA PHE A 385 8.80 3.02 -18.22
C PHE A 385 8.84 4.10 -19.33
N GLU A 386 8.77 3.71 -20.60
CA GLU A 386 8.56 4.65 -21.71
C GLU A 386 7.15 5.23 -21.62
N TYR A 387 7.05 6.45 -21.12
CA TYR A 387 5.77 7.09 -20.81
C TYR A 387 5.20 7.83 -22.02
N ASP A 388 3.96 7.55 -22.37
CA ASP A 388 3.23 8.22 -23.45
C ASP A 388 2.20 9.20 -22.87
N SER A 389 2.48 10.50 -22.95
CA SER A 389 1.60 11.54 -22.42
C SER A 389 0.25 11.64 -23.16
N ASN A 390 0.13 11.09 -24.38
CA ASN A 390 -1.13 11.13 -25.13
C ASN A 390 -2.15 10.07 -24.65
N ASN A 391 -1.67 9.05 -23.93
CA ASN A 391 -2.47 7.92 -23.43
C ASN A 391 -2.42 7.86 -21.89
N GLU A 392 -2.51 9.03 -21.25
CA GLU A 392 -2.53 9.14 -19.79
C GLU A 392 -3.87 8.66 -19.19
N LEU A 393 -3.80 8.01 -18.02
CA LEU A 393 -4.99 7.66 -17.25
C LEU A 393 -5.71 8.92 -16.76
N ALA A 394 -6.95 9.13 -17.22
CA ALA A 394 -7.82 10.18 -16.72
C ALA A 394 -8.40 9.80 -15.34
N LEU A 395 -7.84 10.37 -14.27
CA LEU A 395 -8.28 10.16 -12.89
C LEU A 395 -9.65 10.81 -12.60
N PHE A 396 -10.33 10.36 -11.54
CA PHE A 396 -11.63 10.94 -11.14
C PHE A 396 -11.53 12.35 -10.56
N THR A 397 -10.38 12.68 -9.98
CA THR A 397 -10.04 14.02 -9.49
C THR A 397 -8.60 14.34 -9.85
N ASP A 398 -8.22 15.61 -9.78
CA ASP A 398 -6.85 16.08 -9.98
C ASP A 398 -6.06 16.20 -8.67
N ARG A 399 -6.60 15.69 -7.57
CA ARG A 399 -5.97 15.75 -6.24
C ARG A 399 -4.68 14.93 -6.24
N THR A 400 -3.65 15.44 -5.57
CA THR A 400 -2.38 14.74 -5.43
C THR A 400 -1.61 15.21 -4.19
N PHE A 401 -0.59 14.44 -3.80
CA PHE A 401 0.37 14.74 -2.74
C PHE A 401 1.66 13.95 -2.96
N LYS A 402 2.79 14.48 -2.48
CA LYS A 402 4.11 13.80 -2.54
C LYS A 402 4.39 12.90 -1.34
N GLU A 403 3.79 13.21 -0.20
CA GLU A 403 3.90 12.45 1.04
C GLU A 403 2.50 12.23 1.60
N TYR A 404 2.27 11.10 2.28
CA TYR A 404 0.98 10.86 2.91
C TYR A 404 0.68 11.96 3.95
N PRO A 405 -0.49 12.62 3.86
CA PRO A 405 -0.80 13.79 4.69
C PRO A 405 -1.03 13.47 6.17
N HIS A 406 -1.21 12.19 6.53
CA HIS A 406 -1.56 11.72 7.87
C HIS A 406 -0.66 10.57 8.35
N ARG A 407 0.63 10.62 8.00
CA ARG A 407 1.61 9.57 8.31
C ARG A 407 1.73 9.33 9.82
N GLU A 408 1.50 10.36 10.62
CA GLU A 408 1.54 10.35 12.08
C GLU A 408 0.52 9.40 12.73
N LEU A 409 -0.49 8.95 11.99
CA LEU A 409 -1.42 7.92 12.47
C LEU A 409 -0.80 6.51 12.47
N GLY A 410 0.38 6.32 11.86
CA GLY A 410 1.11 5.05 11.85
C GLY A 410 2.27 5.00 12.87
N VAL A 411 3.12 4.00 12.68
CA VAL A 411 4.39 3.82 13.41
C VAL A 411 5.42 4.87 12.96
N PRO A 412 6.41 5.23 13.81
CA PRO A 412 7.41 6.24 13.46
C PRO A 412 8.32 5.79 12.32
N SER A 413 8.84 6.76 11.58
CA SER A 413 9.80 6.51 10.51
C SER A 413 11.24 6.75 10.93
N GLU A 414 12.20 6.14 10.23
CA GLU A 414 13.63 6.42 10.41
C GLU A 414 13.91 7.92 10.23
N LYS A 415 13.37 8.54 9.17
CA LYS A 415 13.49 9.97 8.88
C LYS A 415 12.92 10.85 9.99
N GLU A 416 11.78 10.46 10.58
CA GLU A 416 11.18 11.20 11.68
C GLU A 416 12.05 11.14 12.95
N ILE A 417 12.58 9.97 13.28
CA ILE A 417 13.46 9.79 14.44
C ILE A 417 14.76 10.57 14.25
N GLU A 418 15.36 10.51 13.06
CA GLU A 418 16.54 11.30 12.69
C GLU A 418 16.28 12.81 12.82
N GLN A 419 15.13 13.29 12.34
CA GLN A 419 14.73 14.70 12.48
C GLN A 419 14.60 15.11 13.95
N VAL A 420 13.96 14.29 14.79
CA VAL A 420 13.87 14.58 16.23
C VAL A 420 15.26 14.62 16.86
N LEU A 421 16.14 13.67 16.52
CA LEU A 421 17.52 13.66 17.02
C LEU A 421 18.32 14.88 16.55
N SER A 422 18.13 15.34 15.31
CA SER A 422 18.81 16.54 14.80
C SER A 422 18.41 17.84 15.53
N SER A 423 17.25 17.84 16.21
CA SER A 423 16.71 19.00 16.93
C SER A 423 17.21 19.16 18.37
N GLY A 424 18.00 18.22 18.89
CA GLY A 424 18.51 18.30 20.26
C GLY A 424 19.37 17.10 20.67
N THR A 425 19.87 17.12 21.89
CA THR A 425 20.75 16.07 22.41
C THR A 425 19.98 15.15 23.36
N TYR A 426 19.90 13.86 23.02
CA TYR A 426 19.12 12.87 23.76
C TYR A 426 19.96 11.62 24.04
N THR A 427 19.72 10.94 25.15
CA THR A 427 20.07 9.51 25.23
C THR A 427 19.11 8.71 24.33
N GLN A 428 19.45 7.46 23.98
CA GLN A 428 18.56 6.60 23.20
C GLN A 428 17.18 6.42 23.86
N GLU A 429 17.15 6.30 25.19
CA GLU A 429 15.91 6.18 25.96
C GLU A 429 15.08 7.48 25.93
N GLN A 430 15.72 8.64 26.10
CA GLN A 430 15.04 9.94 26.00
C GLN A 430 14.45 10.16 24.61
N LEU A 431 15.18 9.76 23.56
CA LEU A 431 14.70 9.82 22.18
C LEU A 431 13.48 8.91 21.98
N ALA A 432 13.56 7.65 22.42
CA ALA A 432 12.44 6.72 22.34
C ALA A 432 11.19 7.25 23.06
N ASN A 433 11.34 7.76 24.29
CA ASN A 433 10.23 8.32 25.06
C ASN A 433 9.61 9.53 24.36
N LYS A 434 10.41 10.40 23.74
CA LYS A 434 9.90 11.55 22.97
C LYS A 434 9.06 11.12 21.78
N ILE A 435 9.48 10.08 21.06
CA ILE A 435 8.73 9.52 19.92
C ILE A 435 7.42 8.88 20.40
N VAL A 436 7.45 8.11 21.49
CA VAL A 436 6.25 7.51 22.10
C VAL A 436 5.25 8.59 22.55
N SER A 437 5.73 9.64 23.20
CA SER A 437 4.87 10.76 23.61
C SER A 437 4.25 11.51 22.43
N SER A 438 4.96 11.63 21.29
CA SER A 438 4.41 12.25 20.07
C SER A 438 3.23 11.48 19.45
N ARG A 439 3.00 10.26 19.93
CA ARG A 439 1.89 9.38 19.56
C ARG A 439 1.02 9.04 20.76
N ASN A 440 0.98 9.88 21.79
CA ASN A 440 0.13 9.70 22.98
C ASN A 440 0.28 8.33 23.66
N GLY A 441 1.46 7.69 23.58
CA GLY A 441 1.68 6.40 24.23
C GLY A 441 0.97 5.21 23.57
N ARG A 442 0.55 5.32 22.30
CA ARG A 442 -0.07 4.24 21.53
C ARG A 442 0.74 2.94 21.62
N GLN A 443 0.03 1.82 21.72
CA GLN A 443 0.65 0.49 21.82
C GLN A 443 1.61 0.23 20.65
N GLY A 444 2.72 -0.48 20.90
CA GLY A 444 3.64 -0.89 19.84
C GLY A 444 4.61 0.20 19.36
N ILE A 445 4.33 1.48 19.62
CA ILE A 445 5.20 2.59 19.18
C ILE A 445 6.56 2.51 19.87
N ALA A 446 6.59 2.10 21.14
CA ALA A 446 7.84 2.01 21.89
C ALA A 446 8.76 0.92 21.34
N GLU A 447 8.19 -0.22 20.95
CA GLU A 447 8.89 -1.36 20.36
C GLU A 447 9.50 -0.97 19.01
N VAL A 448 8.72 -0.35 18.12
CA VAL A 448 9.20 0.10 16.80
C VAL A 448 10.25 1.20 16.94
N ALA A 449 10.02 2.19 17.82
CA ALA A 449 10.98 3.28 18.03
C ALA A 449 12.31 2.75 18.57
N ARG A 450 12.27 1.85 19.55
CA ARG A 450 13.48 1.25 20.13
C ARG A 450 14.24 0.39 19.11
N GLU A 451 13.54 -0.37 18.25
CA GLU A 451 14.19 -1.13 17.16
C GLU A 451 14.95 -0.20 16.23
N ILE A 452 14.29 0.86 15.75
CA ILE A 452 14.90 1.82 14.83
C ILE A 452 16.10 2.51 15.49
N ILE A 453 15.94 2.98 16.73
CA ILE A 453 17.01 3.69 17.46
C ILE A 453 18.21 2.76 17.69
N ALA A 454 17.98 1.52 18.12
CA ALA A 454 19.04 0.53 18.33
C ALA A 454 19.79 0.21 17.03
N ARG A 455 19.09 0.21 15.89
CA ARG A 455 19.68 -0.10 14.58
C ARG A 455 20.36 1.09 13.91
N LYS A 456 19.89 2.32 14.13
CA LYS A 456 20.33 3.52 13.39
C LYS A 456 21.10 4.52 14.24
N THR A 457 21.32 4.27 15.53
CA THR A 457 22.10 5.16 16.38
C THR A 457 23.22 4.43 17.12
N ALA A 458 24.34 5.12 17.32
CA ALA A 458 25.41 4.76 18.24
C ALA A 458 25.35 5.65 19.49
N VAL A 459 26.16 5.33 20.50
CA VAL A 459 26.28 6.11 21.73
C VAL A 459 27.67 6.75 21.76
N ASP A 460 27.72 8.07 21.94
CA ASP A 460 28.99 8.80 22.08
C ASP A 460 29.59 8.69 23.50
N ASP A 461 30.78 9.27 23.70
CA ASP A 461 31.48 9.28 24.99
C ASP A 461 30.70 9.94 26.13
N GLN A 462 29.65 10.72 25.81
CA GLN A 462 28.77 11.38 26.77
C GLN A 462 27.45 10.62 27.01
N GLY A 463 27.32 9.42 26.45
CA GLY A 463 26.10 8.61 26.56
C GLY A 463 24.95 9.11 25.68
N LYS A 464 25.21 9.94 24.68
CA LYS A 464 24.19 10.52 23.79
C LYS A 464 24.05 9.73 22.50
N ALA A 465 22.82 9.67 22.00
CA ALA A 465 22.53 9.01 20.73
C ALA A 465 23.08 9.85 19.57
N VAL A 466 23.77 9.20 18.64
CA VAL A 466 24.27 9.81 17.40
C VAL A 466 23.78 8.96 16.24
N TRP A 467 23.23 9.59 15.21
CA TRP A 467 22.76 8.87 14.02
C TRP A 467 23.95 8.22 13.30
N MET A 468 23.84 6.94 13.00
CA MET A 468 24.82 6.23 12.19
C MET A 468 24.55 6.54 10.72
N ALA A 469 25.50 7.20 10.06
CA ALA A 469 25.42 7.42 8.62
C ALA A 469 25.36 6.06 7.90
N ASP A 470 24.50 5.93 6.89
CA ASP A 470 24.49 4.73 6.06
C ASP A 470 25.82 4.66 5.30
N GLU A 471 26.65 3.65 5.58
CA GLU A 471 27.93 3.39 4.91
C GLU A 471 27.80 3.13 3.39
N SER A 472 26.60 3.26 2.80
CA SER A 472 26.29 2.81 1.45
C SER A 472 25.45 3.78 0.58
N LEU A 473 25.39 5.07 0.91
CA LEU A 473 24.89 6.08 -0.04
C LEU A 473 26.07 6.81 -0.72
N PRO A 474 26.66 6.27 -1.81
CA PRO A 474 27.44 7.11 -2.70
C PRO A 474 26.49 8.13 -3.31
N GLY A 475 26.86 9.40 -3.19
CA GLY A 475 26.03 10.54 -3.56
C GLY A 475 25.44 10.43 -4.96
N SER A 476 24.17 10.82 -5.06
CA SER A 476 23.49 11.23 -6.28
C SER A 476 24.44 12.00 -7.21
N ARG A 477 24.84 11.35 -8.31
CA ARG A 477 25.26 12.02 -9.54
C ARG A 477 24.61 11.30 -10.71
N LEU A 478 23.46 11.88 -11.09
CA LEU A 478 22.80 11.89 -12.41
C LEU A 478 22.34 10.56 -13.02
#